data_AF-A0A3S0Z318-F1
#
_entry.id   AF-A0A3S0Z318-F1
#
_cell.length_a   1.000
_cell.length_b   1.000
_cell.length_c   1.000
_cell.angle_alpha   90.00
_cell.angle_beta   90.00
_cell.angle_gamma   90.00
#
_symmetry.space_group_name_H-M   'P 1'
#
loop_
_entity.id
_entity.type
_entity.pdbx_description
1 polymer ?
#
loop_
_entity_poly.entity_id
_entity_poly.type
_entity_poly.pdbx_seq_one_letter_code
_entity_poly.pdbx_strand_id
1 'polypeptide(L)'
;MTNSAGRVVPIRWIGEQHVREDCQGRIPSLADWLGRIQPEPWMANGRIDNDPTQIVGDPRAAWVEAVTGHQTILGFEEWLLKVSVEHVQHRQNRAAA
;
A
#
# COMPACT_ATOMS: atom_id res chain seq x y z
N MET A 1 2.69 -7.98 15.21
CA MET A 1 2.04 -6.81 15.85
C MET A 1 1.53 -7.25 17.21
N THR A 2 1.65 -6.43 18.25
CA THR A 2 1.15 -6.77 19.60
C THR A 2 -0.01 -5.84 19.93
N ASN A 3 -1.14 -6.38 20.38
CA ASN A 3 -2.30 -5.56 20.72
C ASN A 3 -2.21 -5.00 22.16
N SER A 4 -3.16 -4.15 22.54
CA SER A 4 -3.22 -3.54 23.88
C SER A 4 -3.36 -4.54 25.04
N ALA A 5 -3.77 -5.78 24.75
CA ALA A 5 -3.83 -6.88 25.71
C ALA A 5 -2.51 -7.69 25.79
N GLY A 6 -1.43 -7.21 25.17
CA GLY A 6 -0.12 -7.88 25.17
C GLY A 6 -0.05 -9.14 24.29
N ARG A 7 -1.05 -9.41 23.45
CA ARG A 7 -1.07 -10.60 22.59
C ARG A 7 -0.36 -10.33 21.27
N VAL A 8 0.48 -11.26 20.85
CA VAL A 8 1.10 -11.24 19.52
C VAL A 8 0.06 -11.68 18.49
N VAL A 9 -0.34 -10.75 17.62
CA VAL A 9 -1.30 -10.97 16.54
C VAL A 9 -0.57 -10.95 15.18
N PRO A 10 -0.68 -12.02 14.37
CA PRO A 10 -0.15 -12.04 13.01
C PRO A 10 -0.84 -11.02 12.12
N ILE A 11 -0.08 -10.24 11.36
CA ILE A 11 -0.64 -9.24 10.42
C ILE A 11 -1.54 -9.90 9.38
N ARG A 12 -1.11 -11.07 8.87
CA ARG A 12 -1.90 -11.88 7.93
C ARG A 12 -3.29 -12.19 8.48
N TRP A 13 -3.37 -12.56 9.76
CA TRP A 13 -4.64 -12.89 10.39
C TRP A 13 -5.59 -11.68 10.41
N ILE A 14 -5.08 -10.49 10.74
CA ILE A 14 -5.85 -9.23 10.72
C ILE A 14 -6.38 -8.95 9.31
N GLY A 15 -5.50 -9.04 8.30
CA GLY A 15 -5.88 -8.78 6.91
C GLY A 15 -6.95 -9.76 6.39
N GLU A 16 -6.79 -11.05 6.65
CA GLU A 16 -7.79 -12.04 6.23
C GLU A 16 -9.11 -11.88 6.96
N GLN A 17 -9.08 -11.55 8.26
CA GLN A 17 -10.29 -11.32 9.05
C GLN A 17 -11.06 -10.12 8.50
N HIS A 18 -10.38 -9.00 8.23
CA HIS A 18 -11.00 -7.79 7.68
C HIS A 18 -11.72 -8.09 6.35
N VAL A 19 -11.01 -8.73 5.40
CA VAL A 19 -11.60 -9.08 4.09
C VAL A 19 -12.81 -10.00 4.27
N ARG A 20 -12.73 -11.00 5.16
CA ARG A 20 -13.84 -11.92 5.41
C ARG A 20 -15.06 -11.24 6.01
N GLU A 21 -14.90 -10.31 6.94
CA GLU A 21 -16.04 -9.56 7.50
C GLU A 21 -16.76 -8.72 6.44
N ASP A 22 -16.00 -8.03 5.60
CA ASP A 22 -16.56 -7.18 4.54
C ASP A 22 -17.18 -7.98 3.38
N CYS A 23 -16.66 -9.19 3.14
CA CYS A 23 -17.04 -10.01 1.99
C CYS A 23 -17.96 -11.18 2.34
N GLN A 24 -18.71 -11.12 3.45
CA GLN A 24 -19.65 -12.18 3.86
C GLN A 24 -18.96 -13.55 4.04
N GLY A 25 -17.79 -13.55 4.66
CA GLY A 25 -17.05 -14.75 5.06
C GLY A 25 -16.09 -15.32 4.02
N ARG A 26 -16.04 -14.78 2.79
CA ARG A 26 -15.11 -15.22 1.74
C ARG A 26 -13.92 -14.28 1.57
N ILE A 27 -12.83 -14.79 0.99
CA ILE A 27 -11.73 -13.97 0.47
C ILE A 27 -11.84 -14.02 -1.06
N PRO A 28 -12.34 -12.95 -1.73
CA PRO A 28 -12.44 -12.93 -3.18
C PRO A 28 -11.06 -12.92 -3.83
N SER A 29 -10.96 -13.53 -5.01
CA SER A 29 -9.78 -13.41 -5.86
C SER A 29 -9.70 -12.01 -6.47
N LEU A 30 -8.54 -11.67 -7.06
CA LEU A 30 -8.40 -10.44 -7.83
C LEU A 30 -9.42 -10.36 -8.97
N ALA A 31 -9.69 -11.48 -9.64
CA ALA A 31 -10.65 -11.54 -10.74
C ALA A 31 -12.09 -11.28 -10.26
N ASP A 32 -12.46 -11.76 -9.07
CA ASP A 32 -13.78 -11.51 -8.48
C ASP A 32 -14.03 -10.01 -8.22
N TRP A 33 -12.98 -9.29 -7.83
CA TRP A 33 -13.03 -7.83 -7.62
C TRP A 33 -12.98 -7.08 -8.95
N LEU A 34 -11.94 -7.30 -9.75
CA LEU A 34 -11.69 -6.50 -10.96
C LEU A 34 -12.69 -6.75 -12.08
N GLY A 35 -13.33 -7.93 -12.12
CA GLY A 35 -14.27 -8.27 -13.19
C GLY A 35 -15.50 -7.37 -13.26
N ARG A 36 -15.81 -6.60 -12.20
CA ARG A 36 -16.99 -5.73 -12.14
C ARG A 36 -16.70 -4.29 -11.68
N ILE A 37 -15.53 -4.01 -11.13
CA ILE A 37 -15.15 -2.64 -10.76
C ILE A 37 -14.92 -1.82 -12.02
N GLN A 38 -15.56 -0.65 -12.12
CA GLN A 38 -15.22 0.37 -13.10
C GLN A 38 -14.05 1.20 -12.57
N PRO A 39 -12.88 1.21 -13.25
CA PRO A 39 -11.73 1.97 -12.78
C PRO A 39 -12.02 3.47 -12.78
N GLU A 40 -11.83 4.11 -11.64
CA GLU A 40 -11.84 5.57 -11.53
C GLU A 40 -10.41 6.13 -11.65
N PRO A 41 -10.23 7.40 -12.07
CA PRO A 41 -8.90 8.00 -12.26
C PRO A 41 -7.98 7.90 -11.04
N TRP A 42 -8.52 7.92 -9.82
CA TRP A 42 -7.76 7.80 -8.56
C TRP A 42 -7.34 6.35 -8.22
N MET A 43 -7.92 5.35 -8.88
CA MET A 43 -7.55 3.94 -8.68
C MET A 43 -6.24 3.59 -9.38
N ALA A 44 -5.86 4.38 -10.39
CA ALA A 44 -4.59 4.27 -11.12
C ALA A 44 -3.63 5.38 -10.68
N ASN A 45 -3.16 5.31 -9.43
CA ASN A 45 -2.15 6.26 -8.91
C ASN A 45 -0.72 5.87 -9.24
N GLY A 46 -0.51 4.66 -9.79
CA GLY A 46 0.77 4.30 -10.39
C GLY A 46 0.79 4.81 -11.82
N ARG A 47 1.75 5.68 -12.16
CA ARG A 47 2.19 5.79 -13.54
C ARG A 47 2.71 4.41 -13.92
N ILE A 48 1.88 3.61 -14.59
CA ILE A 48 2.36 2.39 -15.24
C ILE A 48 3.18 2.91 -16.41
N ASP A 49 4.49 3.06 -16.18
CA ASP A 49 5.43 3.32 -17.25
C ASP A 49 5.38 2.11 -18.18
N ASN A 50 4.54 2.20 -19.21
CA ASN A 50 4.50 1.24 -20.32
C ASN A 50 5.72 1.44 -21.23
N ASP A 51 6.89 1.69 -20.64
CA ASP A 51 8.13 1.76 -21.39
C ASP A 51 8.52 0.33 -21.78
N PRO A 52 8.35 -0.07 -23.06
CA PRO A 52 8.64 -1.44 -23.48
C PRO A 52 10.13 -1.75 -23.38
N THR A 53 10.99 -0.74 -23.18
CA THR A 53 12.43 -0.89 -23.06
C THR A 53 12.88 -1.32 -21.66
N GLN A 54 11.98 -1.34 -20.67
CA GLN A 54 12.33 -1.62 -19.27
C GLN A 54 12.39 -3.12 -18.93
N ILE A 55 11.84 -4.01 -19.77
CA ILE A 55 11.94 -5.46 -19.59
C ILE A 55 13.22 -5.96 -20.27
N VAL A 56 14.37 -5.68 -19.66
CA VAL A 56 15.63 -6.33 -19.99
C VAL A 56 15.99 -7.28 -18.85
N GLY A 57 15.91 -8.59 -19.10
CA GLY A 57 16.25 -9.63 -18.11
C GLY A 57 15.06 -10.23 -17.36
N ASP A 58 15.32 -10.96 -16.27
CA ASP A 58 14.29 -11.59 -15.44
C ASP A 58 13.61 -10.55 -14.53
N PRO A 59 12.31 -10.26 -14.72
CA PRO A 59 11.59 -9.29 -13.90
C PRO A 59 11.55 -9.65 -12.41
N ARG A 60 11.63 -10.95 -12.07
CA ARG A 60 11.65 -11.40 -10.68
C ARG A 60 12.98 -11.06 -10.01
N ALA A 61 14.10 -11.31 -10.68
CA ALA A 61 15.42 -10.98 -10.16
C ALA A 61 15.57 -9.47 -9.92
N ALA A 62 15.14 -8.65 -10.89
CA ALA A 62 15.13 -7.20 -10.77
C ALA A 62 14.24 -6.72 -9.61
N TRP A 63 13.06 -7.32 -9.43
CA TRP A 63 12.18 -7.02 -8.31
C TRP A 63 12.81 -7.39 -6.96
N VAL A 64 13.43 -8.57 -6.84
CA VAL A 64 14.11 -9.00 -5.60
C VAL A 64 15.27 -8.08 -5.24
N GLU A 65 16.08 -7.67 -6.22
CA GLU A 65 17.17 -6.72 -6.02
C GLU A 65 16.66 -5.36 -5.54
N ALA A 66 15.61 -4.84 -6.18
CA ALA A 66 14.97 -3.59 -5.78
C ALA A 66 14.35 -3.68 -4.37
N VAL A 67 13.74 -4.82 -3.99
CA VAL A 67 13.25 -5.04 -2.60
C VAL A 67 14.41 -5.01 -1.62
N THR A 68 15.51 -5.69 -1.95
CA THR A 68 16.72 -5.76 -1.13
C THR A 68 17.38 -4.40 -0.98
N GLY A 69 17.33 -3.57 -2.02
CA GLY A 69 17.81 -2.18 -2.02
C GLY A 69 16.82 -1.16 -1.46
N HIS A 70 15.70 -1.59 -0.86
CA HIS A 70 14.66 -0.71 -0.33
C HIS A 70 14.01 0.25 -1.37
N GLN A 71 14.04 -0.11 -2.65
CA GLN A 71 13.54 0.72 -3.76
C GLN A 71 12.09 0.39 -4.19
N THR A 72 11.48 -0.67 -3.66
CA THR A 72 10.15 -1.16 -4.11
C THR A 72 8.96 -0.67 -3.31
N ILE A 73 9.20 0.09 -2.23
CA ILE A 73 8.10 0.78 -1.56
C ILE A 73 7.96 2.11 -2.30
N LEU A 74 6.82 2.35 -2.94
CA LEU A 74 6.44 3.72 -3.27
C LEU A 74 6.57 4.53 -1.97
N GLY A 75 7.57 5.41 -1.93
CA GLY A 75 8.38 5.75 -0.76
C GLY A 75 7.62 5.85 0.55
N PHE A 76 7.67 4.81 1.39
CA PHE A 76 7.09 4.86 2.73
C PHE A 76 7.78 5.92 3.61
N GLU A 77 9.11 6.04 3.50
CA GLU A 77 9.85 7.12 4.15
C GLU A 77 9.48 8.49 3.60
N GLU A 78 9.34 8.62 2.29
CA GLU A 78 8.93 9.86 1.63
C GLU A 78 7.48 10.25 2.00
N TRP A 79 6.58 9.28 2.09
CA TRP A 79 5.21 9.45 2.56
C TRP A 79 5.16 9.80 4.05
N LEU A 80 5.94 9.12 4.90
CA LEU A 80 6.06 9.47 6.32
C LEU A 80 6.58 10.90 6.49
N LEU A 81 7.59 11.28 5.72
CA LEU A 81 8.13 12.65 5.71
C LEU A 81 7.03 13.64 5.31
N LYS A 82 6.33 13.40 4.20
CA LYS A 82 5.24 14.25 3.72
C LYS A 82 4.13 14.42 4.77
N VAL A 83 3.63 13.31 5.31
CA VAL A 83 2.59 13.30 6.34
C VAL A 83 3.07 14.01 7.62
N SER A 84 4.35 13.89 7.97
CA SER A 84 4.91 14.57 9.16
C SER A 84 4.95 16.09 8.98
N VAL A 85 5.32 16.57 7.79
CA VAL A 85 5.41 18.00 7.44
C VAL A 85 4.02 18.64 7.44
N GLU A 86 3.06 18.01 6.77
CA GLU A 86 1.66 18.48 6.69
C GLU A 86 1.01 18.58 8.08
N HIS A 87 1.27 17.62 8.98
CA HIS A 87 0.76 17.66 10.36
C HIS A 87 1.35 18.81 11.19
N VAL A 88 2.63 19.14 11.03
CA VAL A 88 3.28 20.23 11.77
C VAL A 88 2.71 21.58 11.32
N GLN A 89 2.56 21.79 10.02
CA GLN A 89 2.00 23.03 9.47
C GLN A 89 0.55 23.24 9.89
N HIS A 90 -0.27 22.17 9.92
CA HIS A 90 -1.64 22.30 10.39
C HIS A 90 -1.73 22.75 11.87
N ARG A 91 -0.85 22.25 12.75
CA ARG A 91 -0.82 22.68 14.15
C ARG A 91 -0.39 24.13 14.31
N GLN A 92 0.64 24.57 13.57
CA GLN A 92 1.11 25.95 13.61
C GLN A 92 0.01 26.93 13.15
N ASN A 93 -0.72 26.59 12.09
CA ASN A 93 -1.81 27.41 11.58
C ASN A 93 -3.00 27.51 12.56
N ARG A 94 -3.27 26.46 13.34
CA ARG A 94 -4.31 26.49 14.40
C ARG A 94 -3.88 27.30 15.63
N ALA A 95 -2.59 27.40 15.92
CA ALA A 95 -2.08 28.17 17.06
C ALA A 95 -1.94 29.67 16.74
N ALA A 96 -1.92 30.03 15.45
CA ALA A 96 -1.81 31.39 14.97
C ALA A 96 -3.17 32.08 14.68
N ALA A 97 -4.29 31.37 14.90
CA ALA A 97 -5.66 31.85 14.75
C ALA A 97 -6.35 31.92 16.11
#